data_AF-A0A2G8L6A7-F1
#
_entry.id   AF-A0A2G8L6A7-F1
#
_cell.length_a   1.000
_cell.length_b   1.000
_cell.length_c   1.000
_cell.angle_alpha   90.00
_cell.angle_beta   90.00
_cell.angle_gamma   90.00
#
_symmetry.space_group_name_H-M   'P 1'
#
loop_
_entity.id
_entity.type
_entity.pdbx_description
1 polymer ?
#
loop_
_entity_poly.entity_id
_entity_poly.type
_entity_poly.pdbx_seq_one_letter_code
_entity_poly.pdbx_strand_id
1 'polypeptide(L)'
;MKTVFCLALICMMVGATYAGFRSSLDGTPFKPSDTDLACDSQPCQNKGMCLDITKDIAGFDEKYVCVCERGFGGKNCEEGEAI
;
A
#
# COMPACT_ATOMS: atom_id res chain seq x y z
N MET A 1 -31.82 10.09 -31.43
CA MET A 1 -32.91 9.67 -30.52
C MET A 1 -33.23 8.17 -30.59
N LYS A 2 -33.01 7.47 -31.72
CA LYS A 2 -33.20 6.01 -31.81
C LYS A 2 -31.96 5.18 -31.39
N THR A 3 -30.77 5.76 -31.48
CA THR A 3 -29.49 5.13 -31.07
C THR A 3 -29.25 5.10 -29.56
N VAL A 4 -29.89 5.99 -28.80
CA VAL A 4 -29.75 6.07 -27.33
C VAL A 4 -30.58 4.99 -26.62
N PHE A 5 -31.72 4.61 -27.20
CA PHE A 5 -32.59 3.56 -26.65
C PHE A 5 -32.02 2.14 -26.81
N CYS A 6 -31.23 1.90 -27.87
CA CYS A 6 -30.64 0.59 -28.14
C CYS A 6 -29.52 0.25 -27.13
N LEU A 7 -28.75 1.25 -26.68
CA LEU A 7 -27.67 1.07 -25.70
C LEU A 7 -28.19 0.87 -24.26
N ALA A 8 -29.35 1.44 -23.92
CA ALA A 8 -29.95 1.30 -22.59
C ALA A 8 -30.43 -0.13 -22.29
N LEU A 9 -30.90 -0.87 -23.30
CA LEU A 9 -31.38 -2.25 -23.14
C LEU A 9 -30.24 -3.27 -23.02
N ILE A 10 -29.11 -3.03 -23.69
CA ILE A 10 -27.92 -3.88 -23.58
C ILE A 10 -27.32 -3.77 -22.17
N CYS A 11 -27.39 -2.58 -21.54
CA CYS A 11 -26.89 -2.33 -20.19
C CYS A 11 -27.65 -3.11 -19.09
N MET A 12 -28.91 -3.51 -19.31
CA MET A 12 -29.70 -4.23 -18.30
C MET A 12 -29.50 -5.76 -18.33
N MET A 13 -29.06 -6.36 -19.44
CA MET A 13 -28.72 -7.79 -19.48
C MET A 13 -27.32 -8.08 -18.93
N VAL A 14 -26.48 -7.06 -18.78
CA VAL A 14 -25.16 -7.13 -18.13
C VAL A 14 -25.20 -6.43 -16.77
N GLY A 15 -26.29 -6.64 -16.03
CA GLY A 15 -26.56 -6.01 -14.74
C GLY A 15 -25.36 -6.12 -13.79
N ALA A 16 -24.86 -4.95 -13.37
CA ALA A 16 -23.76 -4.71 -12.43
C ALA A 16 -22.39 -5.22 -12.95
N THR A 17 -21.38 -4.39 -13.23
CA THR A 17 -20.64 -3.59 -12.24
C THR A 17 -19.58 -2.67 -12.91
N TYR A 18 -19.94 -1.80 -13.87
CA TYR A 18 -18.99 -0.74 -14.31
C TYR A 18 -19.01 0.49 -13.38
N ALA A 19 -18.97 0.25 -12.06
CA ALA A 19 -18.62 1.27 -11.09
C ALA A 19 -17.13 1.11 -10.77
N GLY A 20 -16.27 1.56 -11.70
CA GLY A 20 -14.83 1.30 -11.63
C GLY A 20 -13.92 2.41 -12.15
N PHE A 21 -14.43 3.58 -12.52
CA PHE A 21 -13.57 4.75 -12.78
C PHE A 21 -13.66 5.73 -11.62
N ARG A 22 -12.92 5.43 -10.54
CA ARG A 22 -12.66 6.40 -9.49
C ARG A 22 -11.72 7.47 -10.08
N SER A 23 -12.31 8.52 -10.65
CA SER A 23 -11.58 9.73 -11.00
C SER A 23 -11.21 10.43 -9.70
N SER A 24 -10.00 10.19 -9.18
CA SER A 24 -9.44 11.09 -8.16
C SER A 24 -9.07 12.39 -8.87
N LEU A 25 -9.85 13.44 -8.61
CA LEU A 25 -9.52 14.83 -8.98
C LEU A 25 -8.57 15.47 -7.96
N ASP A 26 -7.88 14.64 -7.18
CA ASP A 26 -6.85 15.03 -6.22
C ASP A 26 -5.53 14.59 -6.83
N GLY A 27 -4.76 15.52 -7.39
CA GLY A 27 -3.50 15.26 -8.10
C GLY A 27 -2.35 14.76 -7.20
N THR A 28 -2.62 13.87 -6.26
CA THR A 28 -1.60 13.16 -5.50
C THR A 28 -1.16 11.93 -6.31
N PRO A 29 0.16 11.62 -6.35
CA PRO A 29 0.61 10.35 -6.92
C PRO A 29 -0.14 9.21 -6.23
N PHE A 30 -0.74 8.32 -7.01
CA PHE A 30 -1.52 7.18 -6.56
C PHE A 30 -0.67 6.27 -5.65
N LYS A 31 -0.58 6.61 -4.36
CA LYS A 31 -0.21 5.65 -3.33
C LYS A 31 -1.49 4.87 -3.01
N PRO A 32 -1.54 3.55 -3.21
CA PRO A 32 -2.67 2.74 -2.75
C PRO A 32 -2.76 2.91 -1.22
N SER A 33 -3.67 3.77 -0.78
CA SER A 33 -3.74 4.30 0.59
C SER A 33 -4.81 3.61 1.44
N ASP A 34 -4.89 2.28 1.37
CA ASP A 34 -5.72 1.49 2.31
C ASP A 34 -4.98 0.22 2.76
N THR A 35 -3.65 0.30 2.88
CA THR A 35 -2.88 -0.73 3.57
C THR A 35 -2.13 -0.03 4.69
N ASP A 36 -2.45 -0.42 5.93
CA ASP A 36 -1.64 -0.17 7.14
C ASP A 36 -0.16 -0.41 6.80
N LEU A 37 0.52 0.66 6.42
CA LEU A 37 1.89 0.65 5.93
C LEU A 37 2.75 0.56 7.18
N ALA A 38 3.45 -0.55 7.36
CA ALA A 38 4.08 -0.85 8.63
C ALA A 38 5.12 0.20 9.05
N CYS A 39 5.71 0.92 8.09
CA CYS A 39 6.60 2.04 8.34
C CYS A 39 5.94 3.35 8.80
N ASP A 40 4.61 3.52 8.67
CA ASP A 40 3.92 4.73 9.14
C ASP A 40 3.98 4.88 10.67
N SER A 41 4.07 3.74 11.37
CA SER A 41 4.29 3.71 12.83
C SER A 41 5.70 4.11 13.27
N GLN A 42 6.59 4.38 12.29
CA GLN A 42 8.01 4.70 12.49
C GLN A 42 8.71 3.71 13.44
N PRO A 43 8.69 2.39 13.14
CA PRO A 43 9.15 1.38 14.07
C PRO A 43 10.69 1.31 14.19
N CYS A 44 11.45 1.85 13.24
CA CYS A 44 12.92 1.81 13.26
C CYS A 44 13.50 2.95 14.11
N GLN A 45 14.29 2.62 15.12
CA GLN A 45 14.97 3.55 16.02
C GLN A 45 16.36 3.94 15.47
N ASN A 46 17.06 4.83 16.18
CA ASN A 46 18.46 5.19 15.92
C ASN A 46 18.76 5.55 14.45
N LYS A 47 17.82 6.27 13.80
CA LYS A 47 17.91 6.71 12.40
C LYS A 47 17.93 5.56 11.37
N GLY A 48 17.48 4.37 11.76
CA GLY A 48 17.29 3.26 10.83
C GLY A 48 16.29 3.59 9.72
N MET A 49 16.57 3.14 8.50
CA MET A 49 15.65 3.28 7.37
C MET A 49 14.59 2.18 7.43
N CYS A 50 13.32 2.56 7.36
CA CYS A 50 12.20 1.62 7.30
C CYS A 50 11.81 1.31 5.86
N LEU A 51 11.66 0.03 5.54
CA LEU A 51 11.21 -0.47 4.24
C LEU A 51 9.96 -1.32 4.42
N ASP A 52 8.85 -0.93 3.79
CA ASP A 52 7.65 -1.76 3.75
C ASP A 52 7.82 -2.92 2.79
N ILE A 53 7.43 -4.10 3.25
CA ILE A 53 7.41 -5.31 2.45
C ILE A 53 5.96 -5.78 2.32
N THR A 54 5.42 -5.73 1.10
CA THR A 54 4.06 -6.19 0.82
C THR A 54 4.02 -7.72 0.87
N LYS A 55 3.19 -8.23 1.78
CA LYS A 55 2.94 -9.66 2.01
C LYS A 55 2.10 -10.28 0.89
N ASP A 56 2.65 -10.36 -0.32
CA ASP A 56 2.05 -11.17 -1.39
C ASP A 56 2.68 -12.57 -1.49
N ILE A 57 3.66 -12.88 -0.62
CA ILE A 57 4.28 -14.20 -0.51
C ILE A 57 3.79 -14.88 0.77
N ALA A 58 2.95 -15.91 0.61
CA ALA A 58 2.46 -16.74 1.70
C ALA A 58 3.65 -17.34 2.48
N GLY A 59 3.78 -16.98 3.76
CA GLY A 59 4.81 -17.50 4.67
C GLY A 59 5.74 -16.46 5.31
N PHE A 60 5.60 -15.17 4.96
CA PHE A 60 6.37 -14.09 5.60
C PHE A 60 5.45 -13.21 6.48
N ASP A 61 5.58 -13.32 7.81
CA ASP A 61 4.76 -12.59 8.77
C ASP A 61 5.22 -11.15 9.02
N GLU A 62 6.35 -10.75 8.46
CA GLU A 62 6.88 -9.40 8.64
C GLU A 62 6.33 -8.47 7.55
N LYS A 63 5.88 -7.29 7.96
CA LYS A 63 5.33 -6.25 7.07
C LYS A 63 6.33 -5.15 6.75
N TYR A 64 7.47 -5.13 7.44
CA TYR A 64 8.55 -4.16 7.26
C TYR A 64 9.90 -4.77 7.59
N VAL A 65 10.96 -4.10 7.16
CA VAL A 65 12.36 -4.36 7.53
C VAL A 65 13.04 -3.04 7.90
N CYS A 66 13.86 -3.04 8.94
CA CYS A 66 14.73 -1.92 9.30
C CYS A 66 16.16 -2.13 8.79
N VAL A 67 16.72 -1.11 8.14
CA VAL A 67 18.14 -1.05 7.78
C VAL A 67 18.83 -0.12 8.78
N CYS A 68 19.65 -0.68 9.66
CA CYS A 68 20.27 0.04 10.76
C CYS A 68 21.56 0.78 10.35
N GLU A 69 21.82 1.93 10.98
CA GLU A 69 23.11 2.60 10.87
C GLU A 69 24.22 1.80 11.58
N ARG A 70 25.47 2.13 11.25
CA ARG A 70 26.65 1.46 11.83
C ARG A 70 26.67 1.63 13.36
N GLY A 71 26.84 0.52 14.07
CA GLY A 71 26.86 0.49 15.53
C GLY A 71 25.47 0.27 16.15
N PHE A 72 24.44 0.01 15.35
CA PHE A 72 23.12 -0.39 15.82
C PHE A 72 22.67 -1.72 15.21
N GLY A 73 21.86 -2.46 15.95
CA GLY A 73 21.30 -3.76 15.60
C GLY A 73 19.92 -3.98 16.22
N GLY A 74 19.39 -5.20 16.11
CA GLY A 74 18.02 -5.53 16.52
C GLY A 74 16.99 -5.34 15.41
N LYS A 75 15.77 -5.83 15.62
CA LYS A 75 14.68 -5.80 14.62
C LYS A 75 14.28 -4.37 14.27
N ASN A 76 14.37 -3.49 15.26
CA ASN A 76 13.95 -2.11 15.23
C ASN A 76 15.15 -1.16 15.39
N CYS A 77 16.38 -1.63 15.16
CA CYS A 77 17.60 -0.86 15.40
C CYS A 77 17.71 -0.33 16.84
N GLU A 78 17.14 -1.05 17.81
CA GLU A 78 17.06 -0.68 19.23
C GLU A 78 18.32 -1.02 20.03
N GLU A 79 19.13 -1.95 19.53
CA GLU A 79 20.35 -2.39 20.18
C GLU A 79 21.51 -1.52 19.72
N GLY A 80 22.23 -0.90 20.67
CA GLY A 80 23.49 -0.22 20.38
C GLY A 80 24.65 -1.18 20.61
N GLU A 81 25.53 -1.32 19.64
CA GLU A 81 26.82 -1.98 19.84
C GLU A 81 27.71 -1.03 20.65
N ALA A 82 28.13 -1.45 21.84
CA ALA A 82 29.10 -0.70 22.63
C ALA A 82 30.46 -0.76 21.93
N ILE A 83 30.83 0.33 21.24
CA ILE A 83 32.14 0.51 20.60
C ILE A 83 33.19 0.91 21.63
#